data_AF-C8WND9-F1
#
_entry.id   AF-C8WND9-F1
#
_cell.length_a   1.000
_cell.length_b   1.000
_cell.length_c   1.000
_cell.angle_alpha   90.00
_cell.angle_beta   90.00
_cell.angle_gamma   90.00
#
_symmetry.space_group_name_H-M   'P 1'
#
loop_
_entity.id
_entity.type
_entity.pdbx_description
1 polymer ?
#
loop_
_entity_poly.entity_id
_entity_poly.type
_entity_poly.pdbx_seq_one_letter_code
_entity_poly.pdbx_strand_id
1 'polypeptide(L)'
;METIFVTESREMLFTGTEDIDVRPLHSSELHYEGDSREEALRAAHKVSAASRVGVCQRGFARFVATVSEITRNGEGFTEHMDTVHTVDPLDRMPELRTLAREAAANRADGKIIRHIAGHTEAIDTAKRAGDYYSLYRVEGSAFGDFSCYRVGHAPYNGTLYLPAGFHDYGIATVDELFVALVVGRCEFLCEYQDEIDEVYHGLFEKRI
;
A
#
# COMPACT_ATOMS: atom_id res chain seq x y z
N MET A 1 -20.50 6.27 36.53
CA MET A 1 -20.19 6.62 35.15
C MET A 1 -18.70 6.51 35.03
N GLU A 2 -18.25 5.54 34.24
CA GLU A 2 -16.83 5.24 34.06
C GLU A 2 -16.45 5.64 32.63
N THR A 3 -15.35 6.36 32.48
CA THR A 3 -14.81 6.70 31.17
C THR A 3 -13.59 5.82 30.93
N ILE A 4 -13.59 5.11 29.81
CA ILE A 4 -12.45 4.33 29.35
C ILE A 4 -12.04 4.80 27.96
N PHE A 5 -10.76 4.61 27.66
CA PHE A 5 -10.18 4.81 26.36
C PHE A 5 -9.87 3.46 25.75
N VAL A 6 -10.26 3.30 24.50
CA VAL A 6 -10.02 2.10 23.70
C VAL A 6 -9.19 2.50 22.50
N THR A 7 -8.12 1.74 22.24
CA THR A 7 -7.36 1.85 20.99
C THR A 7 -7.59 0.60 20.17
N GLU A 8 -8.15 0.79 18.99
CA GLU A 8 -8.33 -0.27 18.03
C GLU A 8 -7.62 0.07 16.73
N SER A 9 -7.31 -0.94 15.91
CA SER A 9 -6.88 -0.72 14.55
C SER A 9 -7.68 -1.50 13.55
N ARG A 10 -7.83 -0.92 12.37
CA ARG A 10 -8.39 -1.57 11.20
C ARG A 10 -7.47 -1.42 10.02
N GLU A 11 -7.44 -2.46 9.21
CA GLU A 11 -6.81 -2.40 7.91
C GLU A 11 -7.72 -1.62 6.96
N MET A 12 -7.22 -0.51 6.41
CA MET A 12 -7.98 0.27 5.46
C MET A 12 -7.18 0.59 4.21
N LEU A 13 -7.92 0.69 3.11
CA LEU A 13 -7.44 1.02 1.79
C LEU A 13 -7.84 2.46 1.45
N PHE A 14 -6.84 3.34 1.31
CA PHE A 14 -7.07 4.68 0.76
C PHE A 14 -7.03 4.63 -0.77
N THR A 15 -8.16 4.88 -1.41
CA THR A 15 -8.32 4.79 -2.89
C THR A 15 -7.97 6.07 -3.64
N GLY A 16 -7.56 7.12 -2.92
CA GLY A 16 -7.42 8.47 -3.46
C GLY A 16 -8.67 9.32 -3.22
N THR A 17 -9.86 8.72 -3.22
CA THR A 17 -11.13 9.42 -2.96
C THR A 17 -11.68 9.16 -1.57
N GLU A 18 -11.51 7.94 -1.07
CA GLU A 18 -12.09 7.50 0.19
C GLU A 18 -11.21 6.46 0.88
N ASP A 19 -11.52 6.21 2.14
CA ASP A 19 -10.96 5.14 2.94
C ASP A 19 -11.97 4.00 3.05
N ILE A 20 -11.55 2.81 2.62
CA ILE A 20 -12.38 1.59 2.62
C ILE A 20 -11.82 0.64 3.67
N ASP A 21 -12.67 0.21 4.59
CA ASP A 21 -12.35 -0.91 5.48
C ASP A 21 -12.20 -2.19 4.65
N VAL A 22 -11.01 -2.80 4.72
CA VAL A 22 -10.65 -3.97 3.91
C VAL A 22 -11.38 -5.23 4.40
N ARG A 23 -11.66 -5.32 5.71
CA ARG A 23 -12.28 -6.49 6.32
C ARG A 23 -13.43 -6.05 7.26
N PRO A 24 -14.50 -5.44 6.72
CA PRO A 24 -15.53 -4.78 7.53
C PRO A 24 -16.34 -5.74 8.40
N LEU A 25 -16.35 -7.03 8.05
CA LEU A 25 -17.02 -8.08 8.82
C LEU A 25 -16.17 -8.66 9.96
N HIS A 26 -14.88 -8.30 10.03
CA HIS A 26 -14.00 -8.72 11.11
C HIS A 26 -13.99 -7.67 12.21
N SER A 27 -13.86 -8.12 13.46
CA SER A 27 -13.65 -7.22 14.58
C SER A 27 -12.33 -6.46 14.42
N SER A 28 -12.31 -5.20 14.88
CA SER A 28 -11.09 -4.43 15.02
C SER A 28 -10.08 -5.18 15.89
N GLU A 29 -8.79 -4.96 15.64
CA GLU A 29 -7.76 -5.43 16.56
C GLU A 29 -7.66 -4.47 17.75
N LEU A 30 -7.90 -4.98 18.96
CA LEU A 30 -7.81 -4.21 20.21
C LEU A 30 -6.35 -4.16 20.69
N HIS A 31 -5.84 -2.94 20.92
CA HIS A 31 -4.46 -2.70 21.38
C HIS A 31 -4.38 -2.16 22.80
N TYR A 32 -5.42 -1.47 23.26
CA TYR A 32 -5.49 -0.91 24.61
C TYR A 32 -6.94 -0.71 25.03
N GLU A 33 -7.24 -1.00 26.29
CA GLU A 33 -8.49 -0.63 26.98
C GLU A 33 -8.12 -0.24 28.42
N GLY A 34 -8.48 0.96 28.85
CA GLY A 34 -8.18 1.45 30.20
C GLY A 34 -8.56 2.91 30.41
N ASP A 35 -8.27 3.48 31.57
CA ASP A 35 -8.65 4.85 31.95
C ASP A 35 -7.64 5.94 31.50
N SER A 36 -6.45 5.55 31.03
CA SER A 36 -5.43 6.47 30.56
C SER A 36 -5.54 6.79 29.06
N ARG A 37 -5.91 8.04 28.75
CA ARG A 37 -5.87 8.58 27.38
C ARG A 37 -4.45 8.60 26.79
N GLU A 38 -3.45 8.89 27.63
CA GLU A 38 -2.05 8.95 27.19
C GLU A 38 -1.57 7.56 26.74
N GLU A 39 -1.93 6.51 27.48
CA GLU A 39 -1.58 5.13 27.11
C GLU A 39 -2.29 4.67 25.85
N ALA A 40 -3.56 5.03 25.67
CA ALA A 40 -4.29 4.79 24.44
C ALA A 40 -3.60 5.46 23.23
N LEU A 41 -3.22 6.73 23.34
CA LEU A 41 -2.49 7.43 22.28
C LEU A 41 -1.12 6.79 22.01
N ARG A 42 -0.38 6.40 23.05
CA ARG A 42 0.90 5.67 22.89
C ARG A 42 0.70 4.35 22.14
N ALA A 43 -0.35 3.59 22.45
CA ALA A 43 -0.68 2.36 21.74
C ALA A 43 -0.99 2.64 20.26
N ALA A 44 -1.78 3.67 19.95
CA ALA A 44 -2.12 4.05 18.58
C ALA A 44 -0.87 4.43 17.75
N HIS A 45 0.03 5.22 18.33
CA HIS A 45 1.30 5.57 17.68
C HIS A 45 2.22 4.36 17.48
N LYS A 46 2.23 3.39 18.41
CA LYS A 46 2.98 2.15 18.27
C LYS A 46 2.47 1.31 17.09
N VAL A 47 1.15 1.20 16.94
CA VAL A 47 0.53 0.52 15.78
C VAL A 47 0.91 1.23 14.48
N SER A 48 0.77 2.56 14.42
CA SER A 48 1.13 3.32 13.22
C SER A 48 2.62 3.21 12.87
N ALA A 49 3.51 3.20 13.87
CA ALA A 49 4.94 3.03 13.66
C ALA A 49 5.30 1.63 13.13
N ALA A 50 4.59 0.59 13.58
CA ALA A 50 4.77 -0.78 13.10
C ALA A 50 4.03 -1.07 11.77
N SER A 51 3.00 -0.29 11.45
CA SER A 51 2.22 -0.48 10.23
C SER A 51 3.06 -0.22 9.00
N ARG A 52 3.08 -1.21 8.11
CA ARG A 52 3.60 -1.05 6.74
C ARG A 52 2.49 -0.45 5.88
N VAL A 53 2.85 0.46 5.00
CA VAL A 53 1.96 0.89 3.92
C VAL A 53 2.17 -0.07 2.75
N GLY A 54 1.10 -0.68 2.24
CA GLY A 54 1.09 -1.52 1.07
C GLY A 54 0.58 -0.73 -0.12
N VAL A 55 1.12 -0.99 -1.31
CA VAL A 55 0.52 -0.52 -2.57
C VAL A 55 -0.31 -1.67 -3.14
N CYS A 56 -1.55 -1.38 -3.52
CA CYS A 56 -2.37 -2.30 -4.31
C CYS A 56 -2.92 -1.58 -5.54
N GLN A 57 -3.53 -2.29 -6.47
CA GLN A 57 -4.06 -1.71 -7.71
C GLN A 57 -4.96 -0.48 -7.46
N ARG A 58 -5.74 -0.53 -6.38
CA ARG A 58 -6.78 0.46 -6.05
C ARG A 58 -6.30 1.57 -5.12
N GLY A 59 -5.07 1.54 -4.60
CA GLY A 59 -4.61 2.55 -3.65
C GLY A 59 -3.55 2.06 -2.66
N PHE A 60 -3.59 2.61 -1.45
CA PHE A 60 -2.65 2.29 -0.38
C PHE A 60 -3.34 1.62 0.81
N ALA A 61 -2.97 0.38 1.10
CA ALA A 61 -3.45 -0.36 2.27
C ALA A 61 -2.55 -0.11 3.48
N ARG A 62 -3.14 0.09 4.67
CA ARG A 62 -2.39 0.23 5.94
C ARG A 62 -3.31 0.03 7.14
N PHE A 63 -2.72 -0.20 8.31
CA PHE A 63 -3.46 -0.21 9.56
C PHE A 63 -3.61 1.22 10.09
N VAL A 64 -4.86 1.65 10.25
CA VAL A 64 -5.23 2.92 10.88
C VAL A 64 -5.66 2.63 12.30
N ALA A 65 -5.05 3.32 13.26
CA ALA A 65 -5.41 3.19 14.66
C ALA A 65 -6.37 4.31 15.08
N THR A 66 -7.45 3.96 15.74
CA THR A 66 -8.43 4.89 16.30
C THR A 66 -8.45 4.78 17.81
N VAL A 67 -8.36 5.92 18.48
CA VAL A 67 -8.59 6.04 19.92
C VAL A 67 -10.01 6.54 20.11
N SER A 68 -10.81 5.78 20.84
CA SER A 68 -12.18 6.11 21.20
C SER A 68 -12.30 6.31 22.70
N GLU A 69 -13.07 7.30 23.11
CA GLU A 69 -13.52 7.50 24.48
C GLU A 69 -14.90 6.86 24.62
N ILE A 70 -15.04 5.95 25.57
CA ILE A 70 -16.26 5.22 25.86
C ILE A 70 -16.73 5.60 27.26
N THR A 71 -17.98 6.02 27.36
CA THR A 71 -18.65 6.24 28.64
C THR A 71 -19.54 5.05 28.95
N ARG A 72 -19.33 4.43 30.10
CA ARG A 72 -20.13 3.31 30.62
C ARG A 72 -21.04 3.78 31.76
N ASN A 73 -22.27 3.25 31.78
CA ASN A 73 -23.20 3.46 32.88
C ASN A 73 -22.76 2.70 34.14
N GLY A 74 -23.48 2.88 35.25
CA GLY A 74 -23.21 2.18 36.51
C GLY A 74 -23.36 0.66 36.48
N GLU A 75 -23.84 0.10 35.37
CA GLU A 75 -24.00 -1.34 35.11
C GLU A 75 -22.94 -1.87 34.12
N GLY A 76 -22.03 -1.02 33.65
CA GLY A 76 -20.95 -1.39 32.72
C GLY A 76 -21.33 -1.40 31.24
N PHE A 77 -22.55 -1.00 30.87
CA PHE A 77 -22.95 -0.88 29.47
C PHE A 77 -22.46 0.43 28.86
N THR A 78 -21.99 0.37 27.61
CA THR A 78 -21.64 1.55 26.81
C THR A 78 -22.86 2.43 26.59
N GLU A 79 -22.84 3.64 27.15
CA GLU A 79 -23.84 4.69 26.85
C GLU A 79 -23.43 5.53 25.66
N HIS A 80 -22.13 5.79 25.53
CA HIS A 80 -21.59 6.69 24.53
C HIS A 80 -20.20 6.24 24.08
N MET A 81 -19.89 6.45 22.79
CA MET A 81 -18.59 6.17 22.20
C MET A 81 -18.26 7.24 21.17
N ASP A 82 -17.17 7.98 21.39
CA ASP A 82 -16.65 8.99 20.47
C ASP A 82 -15.24 8.63 20.03
N THR A 83 -14.96 8.67 18.73
CA THR A 83 -13.58 8.67 18.23
C THR A 83 -12.92 10.00 18.56
N VAL A 84 -11.94 9.98 19.46
CA VAL A 84 -11.23 11.19 19.92
C VAL A 84 -9.94 11.43 19.14
N HIS A 85 -9.35 10.39 18.55
CA HIS A 85 -8.14 10.53 17.73
C HIS A 85 -8.01 9.41 16.70
N THR A 86 -7.42 9.73 15.55
CA THR A 86 -7.07 8.77 14.50
C THR A 86 -5.60 8.97 14.14
N VAL A 87 -4.83 7.89 14.13
CA VAL A 87 -3.42 7.87 13.73
C VAL A 87 -3.30 7.07 12.45
N ASP A 88 -3.11 7.76 11.34
CA ASP A 88 -2.96 7.16 10.02
C ASP A 88 -1.48 7.18 9.57
N PRO A 89 -0.88 6.02 9.26
CA PRO A 89 0.47 5.96 8.70
C PRO A 89 0.69 6.86 7.47
N LEU A 90 -0.33 7.08 6.64
CA LEU A 90 -0.25 7.92 5.44
C LEU A 90 -0.05 9.41 5.74
N ASP A 91 -0.32 9.88 6.96
CA ASP A 91 -0.11 11.28 7.34
C ASP A 91 1.38 11.67 7.33
N ARG A 92 2.27 10.67 7.46
CA ARG A 92 3.73 10.83 7.32
C ARG A 92 4.21 10.78 5.87
N MET A 93 3.32 10.49 4.91
CA MET A 93 3.63 10.23 3.51
C MET A 93 2.64 10.97 2.59
N PRO A 94 2.53 12.31 2.69
CA PRO A 94 1.53 13.09 1.98
C PRO A 94 1.63 12.96 0.45
N GLU A 95 2.82 12.66 -0.09
CA GLU A 95 3.06 12.46 -1.51
C GLU A 95 2.27 11.27 -2.05
N LEU A 96 2.13 10.19 -1.26
CA LEU A 96 1.33 9.03 -1.62
C LEU A 96 -0.15 9.39 -1.71
N ARG A 97 -0.66 10.22 -0.80
CA ARG A 97 -2.06 10.66 -0.86
C ARG A 97 -2.34 11.46 -2.14
N THR A 98 -1.41 12.33 -2.54
CA THR A 98 -1.50 13.08 -3.80
C THR A 98 -1.50 12.14 -5.00
N LEU A 99 -0.59 11.18 -5.03
CA LEU A 99 -0.48 10.20 -6.11
C LEU A 99 -1.79 9.39 -6.26
N ALA A 100 -2.35 8.89 -5.16
CA ALA A 100 -3.64 8.17 -5.20
C ALA A 100 -4.78 9.05 -5.72
N ARG A 101 -4.84 10.33 -5.31
CA ARG A 101 -5.85 11.29 -5.79
C ARG A 101 -5.73 11.55 -7.29
N GLU A 102 -4.51 11.74 -7.78
CA GLU A 102 -4.24 11.94 -9.20
C GLU A 102 -4.57 10.69 -10.04
N ALA A 103 -4.28 9.51 -9.50
CA ALA A 103 -4.66 8.24 -10.11
C ALA A 103 -6.18 8.08 -10.19
N ALA A 104 -6.91 8.39 -9.12
CA ALA A 104 -8.37 8.32 -9.09
C ALA A 104 -9.04 9.35 -10.02
N ALA A 105 -8.45 10.54 -10.18
CA ALA A 105 -8.95 11.57 -11.09
C ALA A 105 -8.77 11.19 -12.58
N ASN A 106 -7.67 10.50 -12.91
CA ASN A 106 -7.35 10.04 -14.25
C ASN A 106 -8.07 8.72 -14.56
N ARG A 107 -9.38 8.83 -14.89
CA ARG A 107 -10.35 7.75 -15.15
C ARG A 107 -10.00 6.73 -16.26
N ALA A 108 -8.81 6.75 -16.86
CA ALA A 108 -8.48 5.90 -18.01
C ALA A 108 -8.31 4.41 -17.65
N ASP A 109 -8.06 4.10 -16.38
CA ASP A 109 -7.81 2.74 -15.89
C ASP A 109 -7.79 2.63 -14.34
N GLY A 110 -7.66 3.72 -13.60
CA GLY A 110 -7.81 3.74 -12.13
C GLY A 110 -6.77 2.91 -11.37
N LYS A 111 -5.70 2.49 -12.05
CA LYS A 111 -4.63 1.66 -11.49
C LYS A 111 -3.49 2.54 -11.01
N ILE A 112 -3.34 2.65 -9.69
CA ILE A 112 -2.31 3.51 -9.07
C ILE A 112 -0.88 3.14 -9.50
N ILE A 113 -0.67 1.86 -9.85
CA ILE A 113 0.59 1.29 -10.32
C ILE A 113 1.18 2.05 -11.53
N ARG A 114 0.35 2.57 -12.44
CA ARG A 114 0.84 3.35 -13.60
C ARG A 114 1.34 4.73 -13.19
N HIS A 115 0.63 5.40 -12.27
CA HIS A 115 1.05 6.69 -11.72
C HIS A 115 2.31 6.56 -10.86
N ILE A 116 2.45 5.45 -10.15
CA ILE A 116 3.66 5.07 -9.42
C ILE A 116 4.86 4.90 -10.35
N ALA A 117 4.66 4.23 -11.49
CA ALA A 117 5.71 4.04 -12.48
C ALA A 117 6.13 5.36 -13.17
N GLY A 118 5.39 6.46 -13.00
CA GLY A 118 5.79 7.76 -13.54
C GLY A 118 6.00 7.75 -15.06
N HIS A 119 6.97 8.54 -15.53
CA HIS A 119 7.38 8.53 -16.93
C HIS A 119 8.23 7.29 -17.21
N THR A 120 7.82 6.51 -18.21
CA THR A 120 8.51 5.27 -18.61
C THR A 120 9.20 5.45 -19.96
N GLU A 121 10.51 5.30 -20.01
CA GLU A 121 11.27 5.22 -21.27
C GLU A 121 11.49 3.77 -21.67
N ALA A 122 11.25 3.42 -22.94
CA ALA A 122 11.50 2.06 -23.42
C ALA A 122 13.02 1.82 -23.55
N ILE A 123 13.52 0.75 -22.92
CA ILE A 123 14.95 0.38 -22.93
C ILE A 123 15.22 -0.69 -23.98
N ASP A 124 14.46 -1.79 -23.95
CA ASP A 124 14.72 -2.97 -24.78
C ASP A 124 13.43 -3.78 -24.98
N THR A 125 13.39 -4.63 -26.01
CA THR A 125 12.27 -5.55 -26.25
C THR A 125 12.73 -6.81 -26.95
N ALA A 126 12.31 -7.98 -26.45
CA ALA A 126 12.60 -9.26 -27.07
C ALA A 126 11.40 -10.21 -27.03
N LYS A 127 11.33 -11.11 -28.01
CA LYS A 127 10.35 -12.20 -28.05
C LYS A 127 10.95 -13.46 -27.42
N ARG A 128 10.27 -14.04 -26.43
CA ARG A 128 10.68 -15.26 -25.72
C ARG A 128 9.48 -16.18 -25.53
N ALA A 129 9.63 -17.43 -25.95
CA ALA A 129 8.60 -18.47 -25.84
C ALA A 129 7.19 -18.09 -26.37
N GLY A 130 7.10 -17.14 -27.30
CA GLY A 130 5.83 -16.69 -27.87
C GLY A 130 5.34 -15.33 -27.36
N ASP A 131 5.88 -14.84 -26.24
CA ASP A 131 5.53 -13.56 -25.63
C ASP A 131 6.55 -12.47 -25.92
N TYR A 132 6.08 -11.23 -25.91
CA TYR A 132 6.92 -10.04 -25.99
C TYR A 132 7.21 -9.52 -24.59
N TYR A 133 8.49 -9.36 -24.30
CA TYR A 133 9.02 -8.74 -23.10
C TYR A 133 9.52 -7.36 -23.48
N SER A 134 8.89 -6.31 -22.95
CA SER A 134 9.29 -4.92 -23.16
C SER A 134 9.80 -4.35 -21.85
N LEU A 135 11.06 -3.95 -21.83
CA LEU A 135 11.74 -3.38 -20.66
C LEU A 135 11.65 -1.85 -20.71
N TYR A 136 11.39 -1.24 -19.56
CA TYR A 136 11.25 0.20 -19.40
C TYR A 136 12.10 0.71 -18.23
N ARG A 137 12.59 1.94 -18.36
CA ARG A 137 13.20 2.72 -17.28
C ARG A 137 12.16 3.66 -16.72
N VAL A 138 12.03 3.66 -15.40
CA VAL A 138 11.28 4.65 -14.63
C VAL A 138 12.27 5.62 -14.01
N GLU A 139 12.10 6.91 -14.26
CA GLU A 139 12.92 7.96 -13.66
C GLU A 139 12.05 9.03 -12.99
N GLY A 140 12.56 9.60 -11.90
CA GLY A 140 11.91 10.71 -11.19
C GLY A 140 10.61 10.33 -10.49
N SER A 141 10.39 9.03 -10.24
CA SER A 141 9.23 8.58 -9.47
C SER A 141 9.37 8.93 -7.99
N ALA A 142 8.25 8.96 -7.25
CA ALA A 142 8.25 9.12 -5.80
C ALA A 142 8.99 7.98 -5.05
N PHE A 143 9.33 6.91 -5.76
CA PHE A 143 9.95 5.69 -5.24
C PHE A 143 11.41 5.53 -5.68
N GLY A 144 11.97 6.53 -6.36
CA GLY A 144 13.28 6.46 -6.98
C GLY A 144 13.24 5.89 -8.40
N ASP A 145 14.41 5.76 -9.00
CA ASP A 145 14.55 5.26 -10.36
C ASP A 145 14.67 3.74 -10.32
N PHE A 146 14.05 3.04 -11.27
CA PHE A 146 14.10 1.59 -11.36
C PHE A 146 13.74 1.10 -12.76
N SER A 147 14.03 -0.17 -13.05
CA SER A 147 13.61 -0.83 -14.29
C SER A 147 12.37 -1.71 -14.05
N CYS A 148 11.39 -1.64 -14.94
CA CYS A 148 10.18 -2.46 -14.92
C CYS A 148 9.94 -3.08 -16.31
N TYR A 149 9.08 -4.10 -16.40
CA TYR A 149 8.85 -4.75 -17.70
C TYR A 149 7.38 -5.09 -17.94
N ARG A 150 6.97 -5.13 -19.20
CA ARG A 150 5.69 -5.67 -19.64
C ARG A 150 5.87 -7.01 -20.33
N VAL A 151 4.97 -7.94 -20.06
CA VAL A 151 4.87 -9.23 -20.76
C VAL A 151 3.48 -9.39 -21.35
N GLY A 152 3.41 -9.65 -22.65
CA GLY A 152 2.13 -9.95 -23.29
C GLY A 152 2.24 -10.55 -24.67
N HIS A 153 1.08 -11.02 -25.15
CA HIS A 153 0.92 -11.47 -26.52
C HIS A 153 0.41 -10.32 -27.40
N ALA A 154 0.97 -10.19 -28.60
CA ALA A 154 0.44 -9.24 -29.58
C ALA A 154 -1.04 -9.58 -29.89
N PRO A 155 -1.94 -8.58 -30.03
CA PRO A 155 -1.71 -7.14 -30.10
C PRO A 155 -1.92 -6.38 -28.77
N TYR A 156 -2.02 -7.07 -27.64
CA TYR A 156 -2.40 -6.43 -26.37
C TYR A 156 -1.20 -5.83 -25.64
N ASN A 157 -1.43 -4.69 -24.99
CA ASN A 157 -0.49 -4.13 -24.01
C ASN A 157 -0.40 -5.14 -22.85
N GLY A 158 0.74 -5.83 -22.78
CA GLY A 158 0.99 -6.87 -21.79
C GLY A 158 0.94 -6.39 -20.34
N THR A 159 0.92 -7.37 -19.44
CA THR A 159 0.97 -7.20 -17.99
C THR A 159 2.25 -6.50 -17.55
N LEU A 160 2.12 -5.40 -16.81
CA LEU A 160 3.24 -4.70 -16.17
C LEU A 160 3.71 -5.42 -14.90
N TYR A 161 5.02 -5.49 -14.74
CA TYR A 161 5.74 -6.02 -13.60
C TYR A 161 6.68 -4.96 -13.02
N LEU A 162 6.45 -4.58 -11.77
CA LEU A 162 7.27 -3.61 -11.03
C LEU A 162 8.24 -4.33 -10.07
N PRO A 163 9.47 -3.85 -9.86
CA PRO A 163 10.36 -4.46 -8.88
C PRO A 163 9.80 -4.32 -7.46
N ALA A 164 9.82 -5.40 -6.68
CA ALA A 164 9.42 -5.38 -5.29
C ALA A 164 10.25 -4.34 -4.52
N GLY A 165 9.60 -3.55 -3.66
CA GLY A 165 10.25 -2.46 -2.93
C GLY A 165 10.75 -1.31 -3.81
N PHE A 166 10.41 -1.29 -5.11
CA PHE A 166 10.95 -0.35 -6.10
C PHE A 166 12.48 -0.37 -6.22
N HIS A 167 13.10 -1.53 -5.94
CA HIS A 167 14.54 -1.67 -6.03
C HIS A 167 15.04 -1.56 -7.48
N ASP A 168 16.07 -0.74 -7.67
CA ASP A 168 16.80 -0.73 -8.93
C ASP A 168 17.79 -1.89 -8.97
N TYR A 169 17.45 -2.92 -9.74
CA TYR A 169 18.34 -4.05 -9.99
C TYR A 169 19.44 -3.75 -11.03
N GLY A 170 19.45 -2.54 -11.63
CA GLY A 170 20.43 -2.17 -12.65
C GLY A 170 20.27 -2.94 -13.96
N ILE A 171 19.05 -3.43 -14.25
CA ILE A 171 18.73 -4.21 -15.44
C ILE A 171 18.56 -3.24 -16.62
N ALA A 172 19.39 -3.40 -17.65
CA ALA A 172 19.42 -2.56 -18.84
C ALA A 172 19.02 -3.31 -20.13
N THR A 173 18.90 -4.64 -20.10
CA THR A 173 18.47 -5.44 -21.26
C THR A 173 17.50 -6.54 -20.86
N VAL A 174 16.71 -7.04 -21.83
CA VAL A 174 15.83 -8.19 -21.60
C VAL A 174 16.65 -9.44 -21.25
N ASP A 175 17.85 -9.60 -21.79
CA ASP A 175 18.70 -10.75 -21.45
C ASP A 175 19.14 -10.73 -19.98
N GLU A 176 19.52 -9.56 -19.46
CA GLU A 176 19.81 -9.38 -18.04
C GLU A 176 18.58 -9.62 -17.16
N LEU A 177 17.40 -9.19 -17.59
CA LEU A 177 16.14 -9.48 -16.91
C LEU A 177 15.94 -11.00 -16.75
N PHE A 178 16.11 -11.76 -17.83
CA PHE A 178 15.95 -13.22 -17.79
C PHE A 178 16.99 -13.90 -16.89
N VAL A 179 18.25 -13.43 -16.90
CA VAL A 179 19.27 -13.91 -15.97
C VAL A 179 18.85 -13.63 -14.53
N ALA A 180 18.39 -12.42 -14.23
CA ALA A 180 17.98 -12.04 -12.89
C ALA A 180 16.79 -12.88 -12.39
N LEU A 181 15.79 -13.11 -13.24
CA LEU A 181 14.62 -13.94 -12.94
C LEU A 181 14.99 -15.41 -12.67
N VAL A 182 15.84 -15.99 -13.52
CA VAL A 182 16.26 -17.41 -13.39
C VAL A 182 17.12 -17.64 -12.15
N VAL A 183 17.99 -16.70 -11.81
CA VAL A 183 18.87 -16.80 -10.64
C VAL A 183 18.14 -16.41 -9.34
N GLY A 184 16.91 -15.89 -9.42
CA GLY A 184 16.14 -15.44 -8.26
C GLY A 184 16.75 -14.23 -7.57
N ARG A 185 17.42 -13.35 -8.33
CA ARG A 185 18.06 -12.12 -7.79
C ARG A 185 17.13 -10.92 -7.77
N CYS A 186 15.97 -11.03 -8.38
CA CYS A 186 14.97 -9.98 -8.45
C CYS A 186 13.60 -10.55 -8.15
N GLU A 187 12.81 -9.75 -7.46
CA GLU A 187 11.40 -10.01 -7.22
C GLU A 187 10.60 -8.92 -7.93
N PHE A 188 9.57 -9.33 -8.67
CA PHE A 188 8.72 -8.44 -9.45
C PHE A 188 7.25 -8.73 -9.17
N LEU A 189 6.46 -7.65 -9.10
CA LEU A 189 5.05 -7.63 -8.71
C LEU A 189 4.19 -7.32 -9.94
N CYS A 190 3.13 -8.12 -10.12
CA CYS A 190 2.24 -8.05 -11.28
C CYS A 190 1.15 -6.97 -11.11
N GLU A 191 0.81 -6.23 -12.17
CA GLU A 191 -0.23 -5.19 -12.15
C GLU A 191 -1.68 -5.68 -11.94
N TYR A 192 -1.92 -6.99 -11.91
CA TYR A 192 -3.25 -7.63 -11.78
C TYR A 192 -3.40 -8.51 -10.52
N GLN A 193 -2.51 -8.42 -9.53
CA GLN A 193 -2.74 -9.13 -8.27
C GLN A 193 -3.88 -8.44 -7.52
N ASP A 194 -5.10 -8.92 -7.80
CA ASP A 194 -6.41 -8.43 -7.34
C ASP A 194 -6.76 -8.92 -5.93
N GLU A 195 -5.97 -9.80 -5.32
CA GLU A 195 -6.28 -10.33 -4.00
C GLU A 195 -5.85 -9.35 -2.91
N ILE A 196 -6.87 -8.71 -2.33
CA ILE A 196 -6.80 -7.98 -1.07
C ILE A 196 -6.22 -8.85 0.05
N ASP A 197 -6.30 -10.18 -0.04
CA ASP A 197 -5.79 -11.13 0.95
C ASP A 197 -4.28 -11.40 0.83
N GLU A 198 -3.63 -11.03 -0.28
CA GLU A 198 -2.17 -11.02 -0.44
C GLU A 198 -1.64 -9.58 -0.37
N VAL A 199 -1.95 -8.89 0.73
CA VAL A 199 -1.36 -7.58 1.02
C VAL A 199 0.16 -7.71 1.03
N TYR A 200 0.79 -7.17 -0.02
CA TYR A 200 2.23 -7.13 -0.19
C TYR A 200 2.88 -6.39 0.97
N HIS A 201 3.27 -7.16 1.99
CA HIS A 201 4.14 -6.74 3.07
C HIS A 201 5.54 -6.49 2.51
N GLY A 202 5.73 -5.36 1.82
CA GLY A 202 6.99 -5.05 1.13
C GLY A 202 7.38 -3.58 1.18
N LEU A 203 6.44 -2.69 0.90
CA LEU A 203 6.81 -1.53 0.09
C LEU A 203 7.35 -0.30 0.83
N PHE A 204 7.25 -0.23 2.16
CA PHE A 204 7.90 0.85 2.91
C PHE A 204 8.53 0.35 4.21
N GLU A 205 9.76 -0.13 4.13
CA GLU A 205 10.73 0.15 5.18
C GLU A 205 11.48 1.43 4.82
N LYS A 206 10.80 2.59 4.89
CA LYS A 206 11.57 3.81 5.10
C LYS A 206 12.07 3.70 6.54
N ARG A 207 13.34 3.29 6.71
CA ARG A 207 14.04 3.50 7.98
C ARG A 207 13.98 5.01 8.24
N ILE A 208 13.09 5.41 9.13
CA ILE A 208 13.11 6.74 9.76
C ILE A 208 14.37 6.80 10.62
#